data_AF-A0A8B5PZK0-F1
#
_entry.id   AF-A0A8B5PZK0-F1
#
_cell.length_a   1.000
_cell.length_b   1.000
_cell.length_c   1.000
_cell.angle_alpha   90.00
_cell.angle_beta   90.00
_cell.angle_gamma   90.00
#
_symmetry.space_group_name_H-M   'P 1'
#
loop_
_entity.id
_entity.type
_entity.pdbx_description
1 polymer ?
#
loop_
_entity_poly.entity_id
_entity_poly.type
_entity_poly.pdbx_seq_one_letter_code
_entity_poly.pdbx_strand_id
1 'polypeptide(L)'
;MSRAVEPPILPRGSPDRAVNCEVALEAAIEALMTTSEAQGWTPRETTAALLKIATERAQQFGLLPAEPPRWRMLRAILIACAALLFLLCAVAVWWVLT
;
A
#
# COMPACT_ATOMS: atom_id res chain seq x y z
N MET A 1 10.78 27.46 -15.01
CA MET A 1 12.03 27.65 -14.24
C MET A 1 12.28 26.41 -13.40
N SER A 2 13.37 25.69 -13.64
CA SER A 2 13.79 24.57 -12.80
C SER A 2 14.41 25.11 -11.52
N ARG A 3 13.70 25.02 -10.40
CA ARG A 3 14.24 25.34 -9.08
C ARG A 3 15.36 24.33 -8.80
N ALA A 4 16.57 24.82 -8.48
CA ALA A 4 17.65 23.93 -8.05
C ALA A 4 17.22 23.24 -6.75
N VAL A 5 17.26 21.90 -6.75
CA VAL A 5 16.94 21.10 -5.57
C VAL A 5 18.23 20.94 -4.77
N GLU A 6 18.24 21.47 -3.55
CA GLU A 6 19.38 21.28 -2.65
C GLU A 6 19.55 19.79 -2.31
N PRO A 7 20.79 19.29 -2.26
CA PRO A 7 21.04 17.91 -1.88
C PRO A 7 20.70 17.69 -0.40
N PRO A 8 20.30 16.46 -0.02
CA PRO A 8 20.11 16.10 1.38
C PRO A 8 21.36 16.34 2.21
N ILE A 9 21.17 16.78 3.46
CA ILE A 9 22.25 17.13 4.41
C ILE A 9 23.20 15.93 4.62
N LEU A 10 22.63 14.73 4.73
CA LEU A 10 23.38 13.50 5.00
C LEU A 10 23.70 12.70 3.73
N PRO A 11 24.91 12.08 3.66
CA PRO A 11 25.32 11.24 2.54
C PRO A 11 24.50 9.95 2.47
N ARG A 12 24.36 9.36 1.26
CA ARG A 12 23.50 8.19 1.00
C ARG A 12 23.72 6.99 1.93
N GLY A 13 24.94 6.76 2.43
CA GLY A 13 25.26 5.64 3.31
C GLY A 13 25.09 5.91 4.81
N SER A 14 24.67 7.11 5.20
CA SER A 14 24.46 7.43 6.62
C SER A 14 23.21 6.70 7.14
N PRO A 15 23.30 5.98 8.28
CA PRO A 15 22.14 5.35 8.90
C PRO A 15 21.06 6.37 9.30
N ASP A 16 21.48 7.60 9.62
CA ASP A 16 20.58 8.66 10.10
C ASP A 16 19.87 9.41 8.96
N ARG A 17 20.20 9.09 7.70
CA ARG A 17 19.62 9.77 6.54
C ARG A 17 18.11 9.56 6.41
N ALA A 18 17.61 8.40 6.80
CA ALA A 18 16.18 8.12 6.82
C ALA A 18 15.47 8.99 7.86
N VAL A 19 15.98 9.01 9.09
CA VAL A 19 15.45 9.82 10.19
C VAL A 19 15.49 11.31 9.85
N ASN A 20 16.57 11.79 9.23
CA ASN A 20 16.67 13.18 8.80
C ASN A 20 15.60 13.54 7.75
N CYS A 21 15.27 12.61 6.85
CA CYS A 21 14.18 12.81 5.89
C CYS A 21 12.81 12.83 6.59
N GLU A 22 12.59 11.98 7.60
CA GLU A 22 11.35 11.95 8.38
C GLU A 22 11.14 13.27 9.12
N VAL A 23 12.15 13.75 9.86
CA VAL A 23 12.10 15.03 10.59
C VAL A 23 11.84 16.21 9.64
N ALA A 24 12.42 16.19 8.44
CA ALA A 24 12.16 17.22 7.43
C ALA A 24 10.71 17.22 6.93
N LEU A 25 9.99 16.09 7.01
CA LEU A 25 8.59 15.96 6.61
C LEU A 25 7.60 16.36 7.69
N GLU A 26 7.95 16.28 8.98
CA GLU A 26 7.03 16.52 10.10
C GLU A 26 6.32 17.87 10.00
N ALA A 27 7.07 18.96 9.83
CA ALA A 27 6.50 20.30 9.70
C ALA A 27 5.61 20.45 8.44
N ALA A 28 5.95 19.76 7.36
CA ALA A 28 5.16 19.79 6.13
C ALA A 28 3.84 19.01 6.28
N ILE A 29 3.87 17.88 7.00
CA ILE A 29 2.69 17.07 7.31
C ILE A 29 1.77 17.84 8.27
N GLU A 30 2.32 18.49 9.31
CA GLU A 30 1.54 19.31 10.23
C GLU A 30 0.82 20.45 9.48
N ALA A 31 1.54 21.19 8.64
CA ALA A 31 0.95 22.25 7.82
C ALA A 31 -0.15 21.73 6.88
N LEU A 32 0.03 20.53 6.32
CA LEU A 32 -0.99 19.87 5.50
C LEU A 32 -2.24 19.55 6.31
N MET A 33 -2.08 18.97 7.51
CA MET A 33 -3.20 18.64 8.39
C MET A 33 -3.99 19.90 8.77
N THR A 34 -3.31 20.96 9.20
CA THR A 34 -3.95 22.25 9.52
C THR A 34 -4.68 22.84 8.32
N THR A 35 -4.09 22.75 7.12
CA THR A 35 -4.70 23.26 5.89
C THR A 35 -5.95 22.45 5.50
N SER A 36 -5.95 21.14 5.72
CA SER A 36 -7.11 20.28 5.49
C SER A 36 -8.23 20.53 6.50
N GLU A 37 -7.91 20.69 7.78
CA GLU A 37 -8.89 21.03 8.81
C GLU A 37 -9.53 22.40 8.55
N ALA A 38 -8.76 23.40 8.11
CA ALA A 38 -9.28 24.70 7.70
C ALA A 38 -10.25 24.64 6.51
N GLN A 39 -10.19 23.57 5.71
CA GLN A 39 -11.11 23.28 4.61
C GLN A 39 -12.31 22.42 5.03
N GLY A 40 -12.44 22.09 6.33
CA GLY A 40 -13.56 21.34 6.88
C GLY A 40 -13.38 19.82 6.88
N TRP A 41 -12.18 19.31 6.54
CA TRP A 41 -11.90 17.88 6.60
C TRP A 41 -11.53 17.45 8.01
N THR A 42 -11.97 16.26 8.43
CA THR A 42 -11.55 15.71 9.72
C THR A 42 -10.10 15.21 9.67
N PRO A 43 -9.41 15.11 10.83
CA PRO A 43 -8.08 14.50 10.90
C PRO A 43 -8.07 13.06 10.36
N ARG A 44 -9.15 12.31 10.60
CA ARG A 44 -9.29 10.92 10.15
C ARG A 44 -9.38 10.82 8.63
N GLU A 45 -10.22 11.65 7.99
CA GLU A 45 -10.36 11.67 6.53
C GLU A 45 -9.07 12.11 5.86
N THR A 46 -8.43 13.15 6.40
CA THR A 46 -7.16 13.66 5.90
C THR A 46 -6.06 12.60 5.98
N THR A 47 -5.94 11.91 7.11
CA THR A 47 -4.96 10.83 7.31
C THR A 47 -5.24 9.65 6.37
N ALA A 48 -6.51 9.27 6.18
CA ALA A 48 -6.88 8.20 5.26
C ALA A 48 -6.52 8.55 3.80
N ALA A 49 -6.76 9.80 3.39
CA ALA A 49 -6.36 10.28 2.07
C ALA A 49 -4.83 10.31 1.92
N LEU A 50 -4.10 10.77 2.94
CA LEU A 50 -2.64 10.79 2.95
C LEU A 50 -2.06 9.38 2.81
N LEU A 51 -2.59 8.41 3.56
CA LEU A 51 -2.20 7.00 3.46
C LEU A 51 -2.39 6.45 2.05
N LYS A 52 -3.54 6.71 1.42
CA LYS A 52 -3.81 6.30 0.05
C LYS A 52 -2.78 6.88 -0.92
N ILE A 53 -2.55 8.20 -0.87
CA ILE A 53 -1.61 8.89 -1.75
C ILE A 53 -0.18 8.37 -1.53
N ALA A 54 0.25 8.22 -0.28
CA ALA A 54 1.57 7.70 0.05
C ALA A 54 1.77 6.27 -0.46
N THR A 55 0.75 5.42 -0.34
CA THR A 55 0.77 4.05 -0.87
C THR A 55 0.91 4.03 -2.39
N GLU A 56 0.13 4.85 -3.09
CA GLU A 56 0.21 4.97 -4.55
C GLU A 56 1.60 5.46 -5.01
N ARG A 57 2.18 6.45 -4.32
CA ARG A 57 3.55 6.92 -4.60
C ARG A 57 4.60 5.85 -4.30
N ALA A 58 4.48 5.14 -3.18
CA ALA A 58 5.37 4.05 -2.84
C ALA A 58 5.36 2.94 -3.90
N GLN A 59 4.19 2.62 -4.47
CA GLN A 59 4.07 1.69 -5.59
C GLN A 59 4.75 2.23 -6.86
N GLN A 60 4.59 3.51 -7.19
CA GLN A 60 5.26 4.14 -8.35
C GLN A 60 6.80 4.07 -8.25
N PHE A 61 7.34 4.19 -7.04
CA PHE A 61 8.78 4.07 -6.78
C PHE A 61 9.24 2.63 -6.49
N GLY A 62 8.36 1.63 -6.57
CA GLY A 62 8.70 0.24 -6.31
C GLY A 62 9.05 -0.09 -4.85
N LEU A 63 8.67 0.79 -3.91
CA LEU A 63 8.86 0.58 -2.47
C LEU A 63 7.81 -0.37 -1.88
N LEU A 64 6.64 -0.44 -2.51
CA LEU A 64 5.58 -1.40 -2.20
C LEU A 64 5.19 -2.15 -3.47
N PRO A 65 4.82 -3.44 -3.36
CA PRO A 65 4.24 -4.15 -4.49
C PRO A 65 2.94 -3.46 -4.92
N ALA A 66 2.73 -3.33 -6.23
CA ALA A 66 1.44 -2.93 -6.76
C ALA A 66 0.38 -3.93 -6.29
N GLU A 67 -0.77 -3.42 -5.87
CA GLU A 67 -1.89 -4.25 -5.44
C GLU A 67 -2.21 -5.24 -6.57
N PRO A 68 -2.31 -6.56 -6.28
CA PRO A 68 -2.52 -7.53 -7.33
C PRO A 68 -3.85 -7.22 -8.04
N PRO A 69 -3.87 -7.20 -9.37
CA PRO A 69 -5.07 -6.86 -10.10
C PRO A 69 -6.19 -7.84 -9.74
N ARG A 70 -7.44 -7.34 -9.62
CA ARG A 70 -8.60 -8.10 -9.11
C ARG A 70 -8.80 -9.47 -9.79
N TRP A 71 -8.37 -9.62 -11.05
CA TRP A 71 -8.42 -10.91 -11.77
C TRP A 71 -7.53 -12.01 -11.17
N ARG A 72 -6.41 -11.66 -10.50
CA ARG A 72 -5.57 -12.64 -9.79
C ARG A 72 -6.29 -13.24 -8.58
N MET A 73 -7.03 -12.42 -7.81
CA MET A 73 -7.86 -12.92 -6.71
C MET A 73 -9.00 -13.79 -7.23
N LEU A 74 -9.70 -13.37 -8.30
CA LEU A 74 -10.76 -14.16 -8.92
C LEU A 74 -10.24 -15.52 -9.42
N ARG A 75 -9.05 -15.56 -10.04
CA ARG A 75 -8.42 -16.83 -10.43
C ARG A 75 -8.11 -17.72 -9.23
N ALA A 76 -7.56 -17.17 -8.15
CA ALA A 76 -7.27 -17.94 -6.95
C ALA A 76 -8.53 -18.56 -6.33
N ILE A 77 -9.63 -17.79 -6.29
CA ILE A 77 -10.94 -18.26 -5.82
C ILE A 77 -11.45 -19.40 -6.72
N LEU A 78 -11.40 -19.23 -8.04
CA LEU A 78 -11.85 -20.26 -8.98
C LEU A 78 -11.05 -21.57 -8.82
N ILE A 79 -9.72 -21.46 -8.65
CA ILE A 79 -8.86 -22.63 -8.43
C ILE A 79 -9.23 -23.33 -7.10
N ALA A 80 -9.43 -22.57 -6.03
CA ALA A 80 -9.82 -23.12 -4.74
C ALA A 80 -11.19 -23.82 -4.81
N CYS A 81 -12.18 -23.23 -5.49
CA CYS A 81 -13.48 -23.85 -5.71
C CYS A 81 -13.38 -25.13 -6.54
N ALA A 82 -12.57 -25.14 -7.61
CA ALA A 82 -12.37 -26.33 -8.44
C ALA A 82 -11.70 -27.47 -7.65
N ALA A 83 -10.69 -27.16 -6.84
CA ALA A 83 -10.04 -28.13 -5.97
C ALA A 83 -11.00 -28.71 -4.91
N LEU A 84 -11.84 -27.86 -4.32
CA LEU A 84 -12.86 -28.29 -3.35
C LEU A 84 -13.89 -29.22 -4.00
N LEU A 85 -14.39 -28.87 -5.18
CA LEU A 85 -15.32 -29.73 -5.93
C LEU A 85 -14.70 -31.08 -6.27
N PHE A 86 -13.43 -31.09 -6.70
CA PHE A 86 -12.72 -32.33 -7.00
C PHE A 86 -12.60 -33.24 -5.77
N LEU A 87 -12.25 -32.67 -4.61
CA LEU A 87 -12.18 -33.41 -3.35
C LEU A 87 -13.55 -33.97 -2.94
N LEU A 88 -14.62 -33.18 -3.07
CA LEU A 88 -15.98 -33.64 -2.77
C LEU A 88 -16.40 -34.80 -3.69
N CYS A 89 -16.10 -34.73 -4.98
CA CYS A 89 -16.36 -35.82 -5.92
C CYS A 89 -15.55 -37.08 -5.57
N ALA A 90 -14.27 -36.94 -5.24
CA ALA A 90 -13.44 -38.07 -4.85
C ALA A 90 -13.97 -38.77 -3.60
N VAL A 91 -14.40 -37.99 -2.59
CA VAL A 91 -15.03 -38.52 -1.38
C VAL A 91 -16.35 -39.23 -1.72
N ALA A 92 -17.22 -38.62 -2.53
CA ALA A 92 -18.50 -39.24 -2.91
C ALA A 92 -18.30 -40.57 -3.67
N VAL A 93 -17.35 -40.63 -4.61
CA VAL A 93 -17.00 -41.85 -5.34
C VAL A 93 -16.45 -42.92 -4.40
N TRP A 94 -15.60 -42.54 -3.45
CA TRP A 94 -15.09 -43.46 -2.43
C TRP A 94 -16.24 -44.07 -1.62
N TRP A 95 -17.19 -43.26 -1.14
CA TRP A 95 -18.37 -43.74 -0.41
C TRP A 95 -19.25 -44.71 -1.20
N VAL A 96 -19.36 -44.56 -2.52
CA VAL A 96 -20.15 -45.47 -3.36
C VAL A 96 -19.43 -46.80 -3.62
N LEU A 97 -18.09 -46.80 -3.59
CA LEU A 97 -17.26 -47.97 -3.89
C LEU A 97 -16.95 -48.84 -2.66
N THR A 98 -17.20 -48.36 -1.44
CA THR A 98 -17.07 -49.09 -0.17
C THR A 98 -18.39 -49.71 0.27
#